data_AF-A0A226DUB7-F1
#
_entry.id   AF-A0A226DUB7-F1
#
_cell.length_a   1.000
_cell.length_b   1.000
_cell.length_c   1.000
_cell.angle_alpha   90.00
_cell.angle_beta   90.00
_cell.angle_gamma   90.00
#
_symmetry.space_group_name_H-M   'P 1'
#
loop_
_entity.id
_entity.type
_entity.pdbx_description
1 polymer ?
#
loop_
_entity_poly.entity_id
_entity_poly.type
_entity_poly.pdbx_seq_one_letter_code
_entity_poly.pdbx_strand_id
1 'polypeptide(L)'
;MWHIEGTRHFRTCIKTLQRNSLRSVFFLEWNSKLGKAVPMKSSNWQYRGFKLFALFSTIITQPILLVWCYQANKSVTGSVTLVSKYASVMSAFIAFTVLPYLRFFAKESNSRKFVTYFHEILNLDKRLTVYILLKLMVTKSKYRPRKLDTVTKIANLGTFTMNYIAPAFIIWASVTNNSPFNGFILHLLNVTRINFFIRVITATLFCITFNIFISITYLCILFTASGILVLHFWSNYLLIKNLSFYTTIKVYNQLKIMTIFMQEVGHDLVTVCLHHAYMVLFGTIVAYHFILQFTHGKDISVGVTLTALIMFSFTTGTEILIICIVSKASKKSKETLRKLLLNHGKNRYRRRVILSMLPNSISLEFIDSVDTIRNGIGMDYFLRYVERVQSYTSTLLLATKHKI
;
A
#
# COMPACT_ATOMS: atom_id res chain seq x y z
N MET A 1 -20.86 -6.25 4.85
CA MET A 1 -21.06 -6.06 3.38
C MET A 1 -19.74 -6.02 2.62
N TRP A 2 -18.68 -5.47 3.20
CA TRP A 2 -17.35 -5.46 2.58
C TRP A 2 -16.80 -6.87 2.36
N HIS A 3 -17.16 -7.87 3.17
CA HIS A 3 -16.67 -9.24 3.01
C HIS A 3 -16.88 -9.81 1.60
N ILE A 4 -17.96 -9.46 0.89
CA ILE A 4 -18.20 -9.91 -0.49
C ILE A 4 -17.21 -9.23 -1.45
N GLU A 5 -17.15 -7.90 -1.39
CA GLU A 5 -16.29 -7.10 -2.27
C GLU A 5 -14.80 -7.32 -1.99
N GLY A 6 -14.40 -7.31 -0.72
CA GLY A 6 -13.04 -7.61 -0.27
C GLY A 6 -12.59 -9.00 -0.73
N THR A 7 -13.45 -10.02 -0.63
CA THR A 7 -13.15 -11.36 -1.16
C THR A 7 -12.96 -11.32 -2.69
N ARG A 8 -13.82 -10.61 -3.41
CA ARG A 8 -13.73 -10.45 -4.88
C ARG A 8 -12.45 -9.77 -5.30
N HIS A 9 -12.08 -8.67 -4.66
CA HIS A 9 -10.83 -7.95 -4.91
C HIS A 9 -9.62 -8.81 -4.58
N PHE A 10 -9.66 -9.55 -3.47
CA PHE A 10 -8.55 -10.41 -3.04
C PHE A 10 -8.31 -11.57 -4.00
N ARG A 11 -9.39 -12.25 -4.42
CA ARG A 11 -9.36 -13.26 -5.48
C ARG A 11 -8.76 -12.71 -6.77
N THR A 12 -9.17 -11.51 -7.16
CA THR A 12 -8.69 -10.87 -8.39
C THR A 12 -7.20 -10.55 -8.28
N CYS A 13 -6.76 -10.00 -7.15
CA CYS A 13 -5.35 -9.70 -6.90
C CYS A 13 -4.47 -10.95 -6.94
N ILE A 14 -4.90 -12.08 -6.34
CA ILE A 14 -4.16 -13.36 -6.40
C ILE A 14 -4.04 -13.84 -7.85
N LYS A 15 -5.13 -13.80 -8.62
CA LYS A 15 -5.10 -14.19 -10.04
C LYS A 15 -4.20 -13.27 -10.87
N THR A 16 -4.20 -11.96 -10.58
CA THR A 16 -3.30 -11.01 -11.23
C THR A 16 -1.85 -11.32 -10.90
N LEU A 17 -1.50 -11.56 -9.64
CA LEU A 17 -0.15 -11.96 -9.24
C LEU A 17 0.31 -13.22 -9.98
N GLN A 18 -0.57 -14.23 -10.09
CA GLN A 18 -0.28 -15.44 -10.85
C GLN A 18 -0.10 -15.15 -12.35
N ARG A 19 -0.93 -14.31 -12.96
CA ARG A 19 -0.77 -13.93 -14.38
C ARG A 19 0.51 -13.14 -14.63
N ASN A 20 0.79 -12.16 -13.79
CA ASN A 20 1.94 -11.26 -13.88
C ASN A 20 3.27 -12.00 -13.63
N SER A 21 3.24 -13.12 -12.91
CA SER A 21 4.38 -14.02 -12.72
C SER A 21 4.43 -15.17 -13.74
N LEU A 22 3.60 -15.12 -14.80
CA LEU A 22 3.45 -16.20 -15.78
C LEU A 22 3.16 -17.57 -15.14
N ARG A 23 2.50 -17.57 -13.97
CA ARG A 23 2.19 -18.73 -13.12
C ARG A 23 3.43 -19.51 -12.65
N SER A 24 4.58 -18.87 -12.61
CA SER A 24 5.84 -19.50 -12.20
C SER A 24 6.29 -19.08 -10.80
N VAL A 25 5.92 -17.88 -10.36
CA VAL A 25 6.51 -17.23 -9.17
C VAL A 25 5.41 -16.60 -8.31
N PHE A 26 4.76 -17.40 -7.46
CA PHE A 26 3.72 -16.92 -6.56
C PHE A 26 3.62 -17.74 -5.27
N PHE A 27 3.03 -17.15 -4.23
CA PHE A 27 2.93 -17.75 -2.89
C PHE A 27 1.49 -17.99 -2.41
N LEU A 28 0.47 -17.53 -3.17
CA LEU A 28 -0.94 -17.75 -2.87
C LEU A 28 -1.66 -18.37 -4.06
N GLU A 29 -2.65 -19.22 -3.75
CA GLU A 29 -3.60 -19.74 -4.72
C GLU A 29 -5.03 -19.50 -4.24
N TRP A 30 -5.95 -19.28 -5.18
CA TRP A 30 -7.36 -19.19 -4.88
C TRP A 30 -8.04 -20.57 -5.03
N ASN A 31 -8.46 -21.18 -3.91
CA ASN A 31 -9.22 -22.42 -3.96
C ASN A 31 -10.69 -22.11 -4.27
N SER A 32 -11.15 -22.46 -5.48
CA SER A 32 -12.51 -22.23 -5.93
C SER A 32 -13.55 -23.02 -5.14
N LYS A 33 -13.24 -24.26 -4.74
CA LYS A 33 -14.13 -25.13 -3.96
C LYS A 33 -14.38 -24.57 -2.56
N LEU A 34 -13.31 -24.08 -1.92
CA LEU A 34 -13.39 -23.52 -0.57
C LEU A 34 -13.77 -22.04 -0.56
N GLY A 35 -13.78 -21.37 -1.72
CA GLY A 35 -14.04 -19.94 -1.83
C GLY A 35 -13.05 -19.08 -1.04
N LYS A 36 -11.80 -19.54 -0.89
CA LYS A 36 -10.79 -18.88 -0.05
C LYS A 36 -9.39 -18.97 -0.64
N ALA A 37 -8.55 -18.00 -0.30
CA ALA A 37 -7.12 -18.06 -0.59
C ALA A 37 -6.44 -19.10 0.31
N VAL A 38 -5.43 -19.77 -0.24
CA VAL A 38 -4.61 -20.78 0.44
C VAL A 38 -3.14 -20.46 0.17
N PRO A 39 -2.27 -20.45 1.20
CA PRO A 39 -0.83 -20.30 1.00
C PRO A 39 -0.26 -21.55 0.33
N MET A 40 0.70 -21.34 -0.57
CA MET A 40 1.41 -22.44 -1.23
C MET A 40 2.33 -23.14 -0.22
N LYS A 41 2.44 -24.47 -0.32
CA LYS A 41 3.33 -25.28 0.53
C LYS A 41 4.79 -25.08 0.12
N SER A 42 5.73 -25.16 1.07
CA SER A 42 7.19 -25.16 0.83
C SER A 42 7.70 -26.20 -0.18
N SER A 43 7.00 -27.33 -0.33
CA SER A 43 7.33 -28.36 -1.31
C SER A 43 7.00 -27.97 -2.75
N ASN A 44 6.10 -27.01 -2.95
CA ASN A 44 5.61 -26.64 -4.27
C ASN A 44 6.62 -25.77 -5.04
N TRP A 45 6.84 -26.09 -6.32
CA TRP A 45 7.82 -25.41 -7.18
C TRP A 45 7.55 -23.92 -7.33
N GLN A 46 6.29 -23.50 -7.52
CA GLN A 46 5.94 -22.10 -7.70
C GLN A 46 6.32 -21.24 -6.49
N TYR A 47 6.21 -21.80 -5.29
CA TYR A 47 6.61 -21.11 -4.07
C TYR A 47 8.14 -21.10 -3.85
N ARG A 48 8.84 -22.18 -4.23
CA ARG A 48 10.31 -22.17 -4.27
C ARG A 48 10.83 -21.13 -5.25
N GLY A 49 10.21 -21.03 -6.43
CA GLY A 49 10.45 -19.97 -7.42
C GLY A 49 10.23 -18.58 -6.83
N PHE A 50 9.15 -18.38 -6.04
CA PHE A 50 8.91 -17.13 -5.33
C PHE A 50 10.02 -16.77 -4.32
N LYS A 51 10.51 -17.74 -3.53
CA LYS A 51 11.64 -17.50 -2.61
C LYS A 51 12.92 -17.12 -3.36
N LEU A 52 13.23 -17.83 -4.44
CA LEU A 52 14.37 -17.53 -5.30
C LEU A 52 14.23 -16.15 -5.95
N PHE A 53 13.03 -15.77 -6.40
CA PHE A 53 12.76 -14.44 -6.94
C PHE A 53 12.93 -13.33 -5.90
N ALA A 54 12.48 -13.55 -4.66
CA ALA A 54 12.69 -12.59 -3.57
C ALA A 54 14.19 -12.39 -3.26
N LEU A 55 14.96 -13.49 -3.27
CA LEU A 55 16.41 -13.48 -3.10
C LEU A 55 17.11 -12.76 -4.27
N PHE A 56 16.76 -13.14 -5.52
CA PHE A 56 17.25 -12.52 -6.75
C PHE A 56 16.96 -11.02 -6.77
N SER A 57 15.75 -10.61 -6.40
CA SER A 57 15.37 -9.20 -6.33
C SER A 57 16.23 -8.43 -5.32
N THR A 58 16.56 -9.06 -4.20
CA THR A 58 17.38 -8.47 -3.14
C THR A 58 18.86 -8.36 -3.53
N ILE A 59 19.44 -9.42 -4.07
CA ILE A 59 20.90 -9.55 -4.28
C ILE A 59 21.31 -9.04 -5.67
N ILE A 60 20.44 -9.12 -6.67
CA ILE A 60 20.78 -8.82 -8.06
C ILE A 60 20.01 -7.59 -8.54
N THR A 61 18.67 -7.63 -8.55
CA THR A 61 17.86 -6.53 -9.11
C THR A 61 18.11 -5.20 -8.39
N GLN A 62 18.05 -5.18 -7.05
CA GLN A 62 18.22 -3.94 -6.29
C GLN A 62 19.62 -3.34 -6.47
N PRO A 63 20.73 -4.11 -6.35
CA PRO A 63 22.06 -3.56 -6.60
C PRO A 63 22.25 -3.07 -8.03
N ILE A 64 21.76 -3.80 -9.05
CA ILE A 64 21.82 -3.34 -10.45
C ILE A 64 21.13 -1.97 -10.59
N LEU A 65 19.94 -1.81 -10.03
CA LEU A 65 19.20 -0.54 -10.08
C LEU A 65 19.94 0.58 -9.36
N LEU A 66 20.51 0.32 -8.17
CA LEU A 66 21.25 1.32 -7.41
C LEU A 66 22.56 1.74 -8.10
N VAL A 67 23.32 0.76 -8.61
CA VAL A 67 24.56 1.01 -9.37
C VAL A 67 24.24 1.80 -10.64
N TRP A 68 23.19 1.42 -11.37
CA TRP A 68 22.77 2.16 -12.55
C TRP A 68 22.30 3.59 -12.20
N CYS A 69 21.54 3.79 -11.13
CA CYS A 69 21.18 5.13 -10.65
C CYS A 69 22.41 5.98 -10.37
N TYR A 70 23.43 5.41 -9.71
CA TYR A 70 24.67 6.11 -9.44
C TYR A 70 25.42 6.47 -10.73
N GLN A 71 25.59 5.50 -11.64
CA GLN A 71 26.27 5.69 -12.93
C GLN A 71 25.55 6.70 -13.81
N ALA A 72 24.22 6.61 -13.94
CA ALA A 72 23.40 7.55 -14.70
C ALA A 72 23.46 8.98 -14.14
N ASN A 73 23.61 9.14 -12.82
CA ASN A 73 23.80 10.45 -12.21
C ASN A 73 25.23 10.99 -12.37
N LYS A 74 26.22 10.12 -12.52
CA LYS A 74 27.64 10.48 -12.74
C LYS A 74 28.05 10.60 -14.21
N SER A 75 27.21 10.13 -15.13
CA SER A 75 27.49 10.14 -16.56
C SER A 75 27.68 11.56 -17.08
N VAL A 76 28.62 11.74 -18.03
CA VAL A 76 28.88 13.01 -18.71
C VAL A 76 27.57 13.61 -19.24
N THR A 77 27.41 14.93 -19.11
CA THR A 77 26.24 15.67 -19.61
C THR A 77 25.96 15.31 -21.08
N GLY A 78 24.72 14.94 -21.38
CA GLY A 78 24.29 14.53 -22.73
C GLY A 78 24.39 13.02 -23.04
N SER A 79 25.18 12.24 -22.29
CA SER A 79 25.31 10.79 -22.55
C SER A 79 24.10 9.96 -22.10
N VAL A 80 23.39 10.40 -21.06
CA VAL A 80 22.19 9.74 -20.52
C VAL A 80 21.04 10.73 -20.49
N THR A 81 19.92 10.36 -21.11
CA THR A 81 18.71 11.19 -21.15
C THR A 81 18.15 11.42 -19.74
N LEU A 82 17.54 12.59 -19.53
CA LEU A 82 16.90 12.94 -18.26
C LEU A 82 15.78 11.96 -17.89
N VAL A 83 15.06 11.44 -18.90
CA VAL A 83 14.05 10.39 -18.74
C VAL A 83 14.66 9.10 -18.19
N SER A 84 15.82 8.67 -18.69
CA SER A 84 16.51 7.48 -18.20
C SER A 84 17.00 7.64 -16.76
N LYS A 85 17.54 8.83 -16.41
CA LYS A 85 17.91 9.15 -15.01
C LYS A 85 16.70 9.06 -14.10
N TYR A 86 15.60 9.73 -14.45
CA TYR A 86 14.35 9.69 -13.68
C TYR A 86 13.80 8.26 -13.56
N ALA A 87 13.69 7.52 -14.66
CA ALA A 87 13.20 6.15 -14.67
C ALA A 87 14.04 5.21 -13.80
N SER A 88 15.37 5.38 -13.79
CA SER A 88 16.27 4.62 -12.94
C SER A 88 15.98 4.85 -11.45
N VAL A 89 15.91 6.11 -11.02
CA VAL A 89 15.67 6.48 -9.61
C VAL A 89 14.32 5.98 -9.15
N MET A 90 13.27 6.16 -9.96
CA MET A 90 11.92 5.68 -9.65
C MET A 90 11.88 4.15 -9.53
N SER A 91 12.57 3.44 -10.43
CA SER A 91 12.63 1.98 -10.41
C SER A 91 13.39 1.45 -9.19
N ALA A 92 14.53 2.06 -8.85
CA ALA A 92 15.31 1.72 -7.66
C ALA A 92 14.50 1.98 -6.36
N PHE A 93 13.75 3.08 -6.32
CA PHE A 93 12.88 3.39 -5.18
C PHE A 93 11.73 2.39 -5.04
N ILE A 94 11.02 2.09 -6.14
CA ILE A 94 9.94 1.09 -6.13
C ILE A 94 10.48 -0.27 -5.65
N ALA A 95 11.60 -0.72 -6.20
CA ALA A 95 12.24 -1.96 -5.78
C ALA A 95 12.56 -1.95 -4.28
N PHE A 96 13.17 -0.87 -3.78
CA PHE A 96 13.50 -0.69 -2.37
C PHE A 96 12.27 -0.82 -1.45
N THR A 97 11.15 -0.17 -1.81
CA THR A 97 9.91 -0.23 -1.02
C THR A 97 9.26 -1.61 -0.98
N VAL A 98 9.45 -2.41 -2.03
CA VAL A 98 8.80 -3.72 -2.22
C VAL A 98 9.60 -4.86 -1.59
N LEU A 99 10.93 -4.73 -1.47
CA LEU A 99 11.80 -5.77 -0.92
C LEU A 99 11.34 -6.29 0.46
N PRO A 100 10.92 -5.45 1.44
CA PRO A 100 10.41 -5.95 2.71
C PRO A 100 9.17 -6.84 2.55
N TYR A 101 8.26 -6.52 1.62
CA TYR A 101 7.10 -7.37 1.33
C TYR A 101 7.50 -8.72 0.74
N LEU A 102 8.45 -8.74 -0.20
CA LEU A 102 8.97 -9.98 -0.77
C LEU A 102 9.57 -10.88 0.30
N ARG A 103 10.40 -10.31 1.19
CA ARG A 103 11.00 -11.03 2.32
C ARG A 103 9.96 -11.54 3.30
N PHE A 104 8.92 -10.75 3.58
CA PHE A 104 7.80 -11.18 4.41
C PHE A 104 7.12 -12.43 3.82
N PHE A 105 6.75 -12.41 2.54
CA PHE A 105 6.06 -13.54 1.89
C PHE A 105 6.97 -14.72 1.53
N ALA A 106 8.29 -14.54 1.52
CA ALA A 106 9.24 -15.64 1.34
C ALA A 106 9.25 -16.62 2.53
N LYS A 107 8.66 -16.24 3.67
CA LYS A 107 8.45 -17.10 4.85
C LYS A 107 7.04 -17.71 4.83
N GLU A 108 6.95 -19.05 4.89
CA GLU A 108 5.66 -19.75 4.74
C GLU A 108 4.68 -19.41 5.87
N SER A 109 5.20 -19.32 7.10
CA SER A 109 4.46 -18.91 8.29
C SER A 109 3.78 -17.57 8.11
N ASN A 110 4.46 -16.61 7.47
CA ASN A 110 3.99 -15.25 7.27
C ASN A 110 2.89 -15.20 6.21
N SER A 111 3.05 -15.91 5.09
CA SER A 111 1.99 -16.05 4.08
C SER A 111 0.73 -16.68 4.68
N ARG A 112 0.88 -17.69 5.54
CA ARG A 112 -0.23 -18.34 6.26
C ARG A 112 -0.90 -17.37 7.22
N LYS A 113 -0.11 -16.67 8.06
CA LYS A 113 -0.59 -15.65 9.00
C LYS A 113 -1.38 -14.55 8.27
N PHE A 114 -0.84 -14.01 7.18
CA PHE A 114 -1.48 -12.98 6.35
C PHE A 114 -2.85 -13.43 5.82
N VAL A 115 -2.93 -14.63 5.23
CA VAL A 115 -4.20 -15.17 4.70
C VAL A 115 -5.21 -15.41 5.81
N THR A 116 -4.78 -16.00 6.94
CA THR A 116 -5.65 -16.25 8.09
C THR A 116 -6.24 -14.93 8.61
N TYR A 117 -5.41 -13.90 8.80
CA TYR A 117 -5.87 -12.63 9.35
C TYR A 117 -6.76 -11.88 8.37
N PHE A 118 -6.46 -11.93 7.06
CA PHE A 118 -7.34 -11.35 6.05
C PHE A 118 -8.72 -12.02 6.07
N HIS A 119 -8.76 -13.35 6.13
CA HIS A 119 -10.03 -14.08 6.21
C HIS A 119 -10.77 -13.79 7.52
N GLU A 120 -10.08 -13.66 8.65
CA GLU A 120 -10.71 -13.28 9.91
C GLU A 120 -11.33 -11.88 9.87
N ILE A 121 -10.70 -10.90 9.21
CA ILE A 121 -11.27 -9.57 8.97
C ILE A 121 -12.58 -9.68 8.19
N LEU A 122 -12.59 -10.44 7.10
CA LEU A 122 -13.78 -10.61 6.26
C LEU A 122 -14.86 -11.43 6.97
N ASN A 123 -14.48 -12.48 7.70
CA ASN A 123 -15.39 -13.30 8.50
C ASN A 123 -16.00 -12.49 9.64
N LEU A 124 -15.25 -11.59 10.26
CA LEU A 124 -15.77 -10.65 11.25
C LEU A 124 -16.81 -9.72 10.63
N ASP A 125 -16.53 -9.11 9.47
CA ASP A 125 -17.53 -8.30 8.76
C ASP A 125 -18.78 -9.12 8.42
N LYS A 126 -18.61 -10.37 7.96
CA LYS A 126 -19.72 -11.29 7.67
C LYS A 126 -20.54 -11.59 8.93
N ARG A 127 -19.89 -11.99 10.03
CA ARG A 127 -20.53 -12.31 11.32
C ARG A 127 -21.29 -11.11 11.87
N LEU A 128 -20.69 -9.93 11.86
CA LEU A 128 -21.33 -8.70 12.31
C LEU A 128 -22.51 -8.34 11.40
N THR A 129 -22.37 -8.51 10.07
CA THR A 129 -23.47 -8.32 9.12
C THR A 129 -24.62 -9.27 9.46
N VAL A 130 -24.37 -10.57 9.59
CA VAL A 130 -25.44 -11.54 9.89
C VAL A 130 -26.06 -11.27 11.27
N TYR A 131 -25.25 -11.17 12.32
CA TYR A 131 -25.74 -11.03 13.69
C TYR A 131 -26.56 -9.75 13.92
N ILE A 132 -26.13 -8.64 13.34
CA ILE A 132 -26.73 -7.32 13.59
C ILE A 132 -27.81 -7.00 12.57
N LEU A 133 -27.55 -7.25 11.28
CA LEU A 133 -28.47 -6.91 10.21
C LEU A 133 -29.69 -7.84 10.22
N LEU A 134 -29.54 -9.13 10.52
CA LEU A 134 -30.67 -10.06 10.61
C LEU A 134 -31.62 -9.68 11.76
N LYS A 135 -31.06 -9.23 12.90
CA LYS A 135 -31.83 -8.75 14.05
C LYS A 135 -32.58 -7.44 13.77
N LEU A 136 -32.14 -6.66 12.79
CA LEU A 136 -32.71 -5.36 12.43
C LEU A 136 -33.53 -5.37 11.13
N MET A 137 -33.35 -6.36 10.25
CA MET A 137 -34.16 -6.53 9.05
C MET A 137 -35.59 -6.95 9.35
N VAL A 138 -35.88 -7.44 10.56
CA VAL A 138 -37.24 -7.54 11.09
C VAL A 138 -37.94 -6.16 11.11
N THR A 139 -37.18 -5.06 11.15
CA THR A 139 -37.66 -3.68 11.08
C THR A 139 -37.36 -3.05 9.71
N LYS A 140 -38.07 -3.51 8.66
CA LYS A 140 -38.45 -2.85 7.37
C LYS A 140 -37.63 -1.66 6.83
N SER A 141 -36.30 -1.68 6.84
CA SER A 141 -35.50 -0.58 6.29
C SER A 141 -34.43 -1.09 5.32
N LYS A 142 -34.56 -0.66 4.06
CA LYS A 142 -33.61 -0.83 2.94
C LYS A 142 -32.35 0.02 3.19
N TYR A 143 -31.67 -0.18 4.32
CA TYR A 143 -30.46 0.56 4.66
C TYR A 143 -29.28 0.00 3.86
N ARG A 144 -29.12 0.48 2.63
CA ARG A 144 -27.84 0.41 1.91
C ARG A 144 -27.05 1.66 2.32
N PRO A 145 -25.97 1.54 3.10
CA PRO A 145 -25.20 2.71 3.50
C PRO A 145 -24.60 3.34 2.23
N ARG A 146 -25.06 4.54 1.84
CA ARG A 146 -24.59 5.31 0.68
C ARG A 146 -23.06 5.41 0.59
N LYS A 147 -22.38 5.32 1.74
CA LYS A 147 -20.91 5.32 1.86
C LYS A 147 -20.24 4.05 1.32
N LEU A 148 -20.91 2.91 1.32
CA LEU A 148 -20.35 1.66 0.80
C LEU A 148 -20.19 1.71 -0.72
N ASP A 149 -21.16 2.29 -1.43
CA ASP A 149 -21.10 2.35 -2.89
C ASP A 149 -19.91 3.22 -3.36
N THR A 150 -19.64 4.34 -2.68
CA THR A 150 -18.44 5.16 -2.94
C THR A 150 -17.16 4.38 -2.68
N VAL A 151 -17.06 3.68 -1.55
CA VAL A 151 -15.89 2.86 -1.21
C VAL A 151 -15.67 1.76 -2.24
N THR A 152 -16.73 1.05 -2.65
CA THR A 152 -16.66 0.01 -3.67
C THR A 152 -16.25 0.58 -5.03
N LYS A 153 -16.73 1.78 -5.41
CA LYS A 153 -16.26 2.45 -6.64
C LYS A 153 -14.77 2.77 -6.59
N ILE A 154 -14.28 3.29 -5.47
CA ILE A 154 -12.85 3.57 -5.27
C ILE A 154 -12.03 2.26 -5.32
N ALA A 155 -12.50 1.21 -4.65
CA ALA A 155 -11.85 -0.09 -4.66
C ALA A 155 -11.82 -0.72 -6.06
N ASN A 156 -12.93 -0.62 -6.81
CA ASN A 156 -13.01 -1.04 -8.21
C ASN A 156 -12.03 -0.27 -9.09
N LEU A 157 -11.97 1.05 -8.95
CA LEU A 157 -11.02 1.89 -9.69
C LEU A 157 -9.58 1.48 -9.36
N GLY A 158 -9.22 1.36 -8.09
CA GLY A 158 -7.89 0.92 -7.67
C GLY A 158 -7.54 -0.47 -8.20
N THR A 159 -8.50 -1.41 -8.16
CA THR A 159 -8.35 -2.76 -8.74
C THR A 159 -8.11 -2.69 -10.24
N PHE A 160 -8.86 -1.87 -10.95
CA PHE A 160 -8.73 -1.70 -12.39
C PHE A 160 -7.37 -1.10 -12.75
N THR A 161 -6.97 -0.02 -12.07
CA THR A 161 -5.68 0.62 -12.27
C THR A 161 -4.52 -0.35 -12.03
N MET A 162 -4.53 -1.09 -10.92
CA MET A 162 -3.43 -1.99 -10.58
C MET A 162 -3.38 -3.25 -11.45
N ASN A 163 -4.53 -3.75 -11.91
CA ASN A 163 -4.57 -5.01 -12.68
C ASN A 163 -4.43 -4.82 -14.19
N TYR A 164 -4.71 -3.63 -14.73
CA TYR A 164 -4.75 -3.39 -16.17
C TYR A 164 -3.87 -2.20 -16.60
N ILE A 165 -4.03 -1.04 -15.97
CA ILE A 165 -3.27 0.17 -16.35
C ILE A 165 -1.79 0.03 -15.99
N ALA A 166 -1.50 -0.35 -14.74
CA ALA A 166 -0.12 -0.44 -14.26
C ALA A 166 0.73 -1.47 -15.05
N PRO A 167 0.24 -2.68 -15.36
CA PRO A 167 0.97 -3.60 -16.22
C PRO A 167 1.24 -3.07 -17.63
N ALA A 168 0.26 -2.40 -18.25
CA ALA A 168 0.44 -1.78 -19.56
C ALA A 168 1.54 -0.71 -19.53
N PHE A 169 1.55 0.13 -18.49
CA PHE A 169 2.59 1.14 -18.29
C PHE A 169 3.97 0.51 -18.05
N ILE A 170 4.06 -0.58 -17.27
CA ILE A 170 5.32 -1.31 -17.07
C ILE A 170 5.83 -1.91 -18.38
N ILE A 171 4.96 -2.53 -19.20
CA ILE A 171 5.33 -3.07 -20.51
C ILE A 171 5.91 -1.95 -21.37
N TRP A 172 5.19 -0.83 -21.47
CA TRP A 172 5.66 0.35 -22.22
C TRP A 172 7.03 0.80 -21.73
N ALA A 173 7.19 1.04 -20.41
CA ALA A 173 8.45 1.45 -19.81
C ALA A 173 9.60 0.47 -20.08
N SER A 174 9.32 -0.84 -20.03
CA SER A 174 10.31 -1.91 -20.20
C SER A 174 10.90 -1.98 -21.61
N VAL A 175 10.10 -1.66 -22.63
CA VAL A 175 10.51 -1.72 -24.04
C VAL A 175 11.23 -0.45 -24.48
N THR A 176 11.06 0.66 -23.75
CA THR A 176 11.73 1.92 -24.08
C THR A 176 13.27 1.82 -23.99
N ASN A 177 13.96 2.69 -24.75
CA ASN A 177 15.42 2.85 -24.63
C ASN A 177 15.83 3.42 -23.27
N ASN A 178 14.88 4.00 -22.51
CA ASN A 178 15.12 4.57 -21.18
C ASN A 178 14.91 3.56 -20.05
N SER A 179 14.69 2.28 -20.37
CA SER A 179 14.59 1.21 -19.36
C SER A 179 15.90 1.11 -18.55
N PRO A 180 15.84 1.10 -17.20
CA PRO A 180 17.03 1.04 -16.36
C PRO A 180 17.93 -0.16 -16.65
N PHE A 181 17.35 -1.31 -16.96
CA PHE A 181 18.12 -2.53 -17.24
C PHE A 181 18.86 -2.44 -18.57
N ASN A 182 18.24 -1.82 -19.58
CA ASN A 182 18.90 -1.59 -20.87
C ASN A 182 20.05 -0.60 -20.72
N GLY A 183 19.84 0.48 -19.97
CA GLY A 183 20.89 1.45 -19.65
C GLY A 183 22.08 0.82 -18.93
N PHE A 184 21.81 0.00 -17.90
CA PHE A 184 22.86 -0.73 -17.19
C PHE A 184 23.68 -1.65 -18.09
N ILE A 185 23.04 -2.42 -18.97
CA ILE A 185 23.74 -3.36 -19.86
C ILE A 185 24.56 -2.62 -20.92
N LEU A 186 24.03 -1.55 -21.50
CA LEU A 186 24.77 -0.69 -22.45
C LEU A 186 26.06 -0.18 -21.79
N HIS A 187 25.95 0.28 -20.54
CA HIS A 187 27.08 0.80 -19.79
C HIS A 187 28.08 -0.28 -19.39
N LEU A 188 27.60 -1.43 -18.89
CA LEU A 188 28.45 -2.54 -18.47
C LEU A 188 29.26 -3.13 -19.63
N LEU A 189 28.64 -3.28 -20.80
CA LEU A 189 29.29 -3.83 -21.98
C LEU A 189 30.07 -2.76 -22.78
N ASN A 190 29.92 -1.48 -22.43
CA ASN A 190 30.47 -0.35 -23.17
C ASN A 190 30.10 -0.38 -24.68
N VAL A 191 28.84 -0.70 -24.98
CA VAL A 191 28.33 -0.76 -26.36
C VAL A 191 27.24 0.30 -26.59
N THR A 192 27.12 0.79 -27.81
CA THR A 192 26.10 1.78 -28.19
C THR A 192 24.73 1.16 -28.42
N ARG A 193 24.69 -0.13 -28.81
CA ARG A 193 23.46 -0.87 -29.09
C ARG A 193 23.59 -2.30 -28.59
N ILE A 194 22.53 -2.77 -27.94
CA ILE A 194 22.37 -4.16 -27.54
C ILE A 194 21.65 -4.90 -28.67
N ASN A 195 22.01 -6.16 -28.91
CA ASN A 195 21.29 -7.04 -29.83
C ASN A 195 19.79 -7.10 -29.48
N PHE A 196 18.92 -7.11 -30.49
CA PHE A 196 17.47 -7.24 -30.33
C PHE A 196 17.06 -8.35 -29.35
N PHE A 197 17.68 -9.53 -29.43
CA PHE A 197 17.33 -10.65 -28.54
C PHE A 197 17.61 -10.35 -27.07
N ILE A 198 18.78 -9.78 -26.76
CA ILE A 198 19.14 -9.40 -25.38
C ILE A 198 18.18 -8.32 -24.88
N ARG A 199 17.84 -7.33 -25.71
CA ARG A 199 16.87 -6.28 -25.37
C ARG A 199 15.48 -6.84 -25.06
N VAL A 200 15.00 -7.83 -25.81
CA VAL A 200 13.71 -8.48 -25.55
C VAL A 200 13.75 -9.25 -24.23
N ILE A 201 14.84 -9.97 -23.95
CA ILE A 201 15.03 -10.71 -22.69
C ILE A 201 15.03 -9.75 -21.50
N THR A 202 15.79 -8.65 -21.57
CA THR A 202 15.91 -7.68 -20.46
C THR A 202 14.62 -6.91 -20.23
N ALA A 203 13.93 -6.51 -21.29
CA ALA A 203 12.60 -5.92 -21.20
C ALA A 203 11.59 -6.89 -20.56
N THR A 204 11.62 -8.16 -20.93
CA THR A 204 10.75 -9.20 -20.37
C THR A 204 11.03 -9.41 -18.88
N LEU A 205 12.30 -9.53 -18.49
CA LEU A 205 12.71 -9.68 -17.08
C LEU A 205 12.29 -8.47 -16.25
N PHE A 206 12.53 -7.25 -16.75
CA PHE A 206 12.10 -6.02 -16.10
C PHE A 206 10.57 -5.99 -15.94
N CYS A 207 9.84 -6.32 -17.03
CA CYS A 207 8.39 -6.31 -17.05
C CYS A 207 7.80 -7.28 -16.03
N ILE A 208 8.24 -8.54 -16.00
CA ILE A 208 7.77 -9.55 -15.06
C ILE A 208 8.09 -9.12 -13.61
N THR A 209 9.32 -8.65 -13.36
CA THR A 209 9.76 -8.24 -12.03
C THR A 209 8.90 -7.12 -11.46
N PHE A 210 8.73 -6.03 -12.21
CA PHE A 210 7.96 -4.89 -11.75
C PHE A 210 6.45 -5.16 -11.70
N ASN A 211 5.92 -6.05 -12.55
CA ASN A 211 4.52 -6.49 -12.45
C ASN A 211 4.26 -7.31 -11.19
N ILE A 212 5.19 -8.18 -10.80
CA ILE A 212 5.12 -8.89 -9.51
C ILE A 212 5.19 -7.88 -8.37
N PHE A 213 6.09 -6.90 -8.43
CA PHE A 213 6.23 -5.87 -7.40
C PHE A 213 4.93 -5.10 -7.17
N ILE A 214 4.31 -4.59 -8.23
CA ILE A 214 3.02 -3.88 -8.15
C ILE A 214 1.92 -4.78 -7.58
N SER A 215 1.87 -6.04 -8.00
CA SER A 215 0.85 -6.98 -7.54
C SER A 215 0.94 -7.25 -6.03
N ILE A 216 2.15 -7.39 -5.51
CA ILE A 216 2.40 -7.61 -4.08
C ILE A 216 2.09 -6.36 -3.26
N THR A 217 2.53 -5.19 -3.73
CA THR A 217 2.19 -3.91 -3.09
C THR A 217 0.68 -3.72 -3.03
N TYR A 218 -0.03 -4.01 -4.13
CA TYR A 218 -1.49 -3.91 -4.16
C TYR A 218 -2.16 -4.90 -3.21
N LEU A 219 -1.65 -6.13 -3.08
CA LEU A 219 -2.14 -7.13 -2.12
C LEU A 219 -2.04 -6.62 -0.67
N CYS A 220 -0.90 -6.02 -0.30
CA CYS A 220 -0.69 -5.43 1.02
C CYS A 220 -1.62 -4.22 1.25
N ILE A 221 -1.76 -3.33 0.27
CA ILE A 221 -2.68 -2.18 0.34
C ILE A 221 -4.13 -2.66 0.54
N LEU A 222 -4.55 -3.69 -0.19
CA LEU A 222 -5.91 -4.25 -0.08
C LEU A 222 -6.17 -4.83 1.31
N PHE A 223 -5.18 -5.52 1.91
CA PHE A 223 -5.26 -5.99 3.29
C PHE A 223 -5.47 -4.81 4.25
N THR A 224 -4.60 -3.81 4.18
CA THR A 224 -4.64 -2.65 5.08
C THR A 224 -5.94 -1.85 4.93
N ALA A 225 -6.34 -1.58 3.69
CA ALA A 225 -7.59 -0.88 3.38
C ALA A 225 -8.82 -1.66 3.88
N SER A 226 -8.82 -3.00 3.75
CA SER A 226 -9.94 -3.82 4.22
C SER A 226 -10.14 -3.72 5.73
N GLY A 227 -9.07 -3.80 6.52
CA GLY A 227 -9.16 -3.65 7.98
C GLY A 227 -9.65 -2.27 8.39
N ILE A 228 -9.11 -1.21 7.76
CA ILE A 228 -9.53 0.18 8.02
C ILE A 228 -11.01 0.39 7.67
N LEU A 229 -11.46 -0.14 6.52
CA LEU A 229 -12.85 0.01 6.06
C LEU A 229 -13.84 -0.70 6.97
N VAL A 230 -13.54 -1.96 7.36
CA VAL A 230 -14.37 -2.71 8.29
C VAL A 230 -14.44 -1.98 9.64
N LEU A 231 -13.29 -1.50 10.15
CA LEU A 231 -13.25 -0.74 11.40
C LEU A 231 -14.11 0.52 11.31
N HIS A 232 -13.88 1.33 10.27
CA HIS A 232 -14.61 2.57 10.05
C HIS A 232 -16.12 2.34 9.93
N PHE A 233 -16.52 1.32 9.18
CA PHE A 233 -17.91 0.99 8.93
C PHE A 233 -18.62 0.61 10.24
N TRP A 234 -18.06 -0.32 11.00
CA TRP A 234 -18.69 -0.82 12.21
C TRP A 234 -18.62 0.17 13.38
N SER A 235 -17.55 0.95 13.51
CA SER A 235 -17.52 2.06 14.48
C SER A 235 -18.58 3.12 14.16
N ASN A 236 -18.77 3.48 12.89
CA ASN A 236 -19.85 4.38 12.49
C ASN A 236 -21.24 3.80 12.78
N TYR A 237 -21.38 2.50 12.59
CA TYR A 237 -22.64 1.81 12.86
C TYR A 237 -23.02 1.87 14.34
N LEU A 238 -22.06 1.59 15.24
CA LEU A 238 -22.24 1.67 16.69
C LEU A 238 -22.63 3.08 17.17
N LEU A 239 -22.21 4.12 16.47
CA LEU A 239 -22.61 5.50 16.77
C LEU A 239 -24.07 5.79 16.44
N ILE A 240 -24.56 5.32 15.30
CA ILE A 240 -25.88 5.70 14.77
C ILE A 240 -26.99 4.91 15.47
N LYS A 241 -26.77 3.63 15.76
CA LYS A 241 -27.83 2.74 16.24
C LYS A 241 -27.79 2.56 17.75
N ASN A 242 -28.96 2.66 18.38
CA ASN A 242 -29.14 2.35 19.79
C ASN A 242 -29.22 0.82 19.95
N LEU A 243 -28.06 0.18 20.10
CA LEU A 243 -27.94 -1.23 20.44
C LEU A 243 -27.93 -1.40 21.96
N SER A 244 -28.29 -2.60 22.44
CA SER A 244 -28.11 -2.94 23.86
C SER A 244 -26.64 -2.80 24.27
N PHE A 245 -26.40 -2.41 25.52
CA PHE A 245 -25.04 -2.25 26.06
C PHE A 245 -24.17 -3.49 25.78
N TYR A 246 -24.69 -4.68 26.10
CA TYR A 246 -23.97 -5.94 25.92
C TYR A 246 -23.62 -6.21 24.45
N THR A 247 -24.57 -5.98 23.53
CA THR A 247 -24.32 -6.09 22.10
C THR A 247 -23.22 -5.13 21.65
N THR A 248 -23.29 -3.86 22.07
CA THR A 248 -22.29 -2.87 21.69
C THR A 248 -20.89 -3.25 22.19
N ILE A 249 -20.76 -3.67 23.45
CA ILE A 249 -19.49 -4.14 24.01
C ILE A 249 -18.96 -5.35 23.22
N LYS A 250 -19.82 -6.32 22.90
CA LYS A 250 -19.43 -7.50 22.13
C LYS A 250 -18.87 -7.10 20.76
N VAL A 251 -19.56 -6.23 20.02
CA VAL A 251 -19.10 -5.75 18.71
C VAL A 251 -17.80 -4.97 18.84
N TYR A 252 -17.71 -4.10 19.85
CA TYR A 252 -16.52 -3.29 20.11
C TYR A 252 -15.28 -4.16 20.36
N ASN A 253 -15.41 -5.22 21.18
CA ASN A 253 -14.33 -6.16 21.47
C ASN A 253 -13.91 -6.95 20.22
N GLN A 254 -14.85 -7.31 19.34
CA GLN A 254 -14.51 -7.96 18.07
C GLN A 254 -13.68 -7.02 17.18
N LEU A 255 -14.07 -5.75 17.07
CA LEU A 255 -13.28 -4.74 16.35
C LEU A 255 -11.91 -4.49 16.97
N LYS A 256 -11.78 -4.63 18.30
CA LYS A 256 -10.50 -4.57 19.00
C LYS A 256 -9.59 -5.71 18.58
N ILE A 257 -10.10 -6.95 18.57
CA ILE A 257 -9.34 -8.13 18.12
C ILE A 257 -8.86 -7.95 16.68
N MET A 258 -9.73 -7.44 15.80
CA MET A 258 -9.34 -7.12 14.41
C MET A 258 -8.22 -6.08 14.34
N THR A 259 -8.27 -5.06 15.20
CA THR A 259 -7.22 -4.03 15.27
C THR A 259 -5.88 -4.64 15.67
N ILE A 260 -5.88 -5.58 16.64
CA ILE A 260 -4.68 -6.31 17.06
C ILE A 260 -4.11 -7.11 15.88
N PHE A 261 -4.94 -7.86 15.15
CA PHE A 261 -4.47 -8.60 13.96
C PHE A 261 -3.86 -7.69 12.89
N MET A 262 -4.47 -6.53 12.65
CA MET A 262 -3.98 -5.54 11.70
C MET A 262 -2.64 -4.95 12.13
N GLN A 263 -2.47 -4.65 13.42
CA GLN A 263 -1.23 -4.14 13.97
C GLN A 263 -0.12 -5.20 13.92
N GLU A 264 -0.43 -6.44 14.24
CA GLU A 264 0.54 -7.53 14.24
C GLU A 264 1.07 -7.82 12.83
N VAL A 265 0.20 -7.85 11.81
CA VAL A 265 0.63 -7.96 10.41
C VAL A 265 1.27 -6.67 9.91
N GLY A 266 0.77 -5.51 10.33
CA GLY A 266 1.35 -4.22 9.99
C GLY A 266 2.81 -4.12 10.43
N HIS A 267 3.11 -4.53 11.66
CA HIS A 267 4.47 -4.55 12.21
C HIS A 267 5.40 -5.50 11.44
N ASP A 268 4.91 -6.67 11.02
CA ASP A 268 5.70 -7.58 10.18
C ASP A 268 5.87 -7.06 8.75
N LEU A 269 4.91 -6.28 8.26
CA LEU A 269 4.97 -5.55 7.00
C LEU A 269 5.67 -4.22 7.19
N VAL A 270 6.99 -4.26 7.45
CA VAL A 270 7.84 -3.08 7.74
C VAL A 270 7.54 -1.87 6.83
N THR A 271 7.23 -2.08 5.55
CA THR A 271 6.90 -0.99 4.63
C THR A 271 5.61 -0.24 4.99
N VAL A 272 4.62 -0.89 5.59
CA VAL A 272 3.41 -0.25 6.12
C VAL A 272 3.76 0.64 7.32
N CYS A 273 4.68 0.19 8.19
CA CYS A 273 5.16 0.98 9.33
C CYS A 273 6.13 2.11 8.97
N LEU A 274 6.69 2.11 7.75
CA LEU A 274 7.58 3.16 7.25
C LEU A 274 6.96 3.95 6.11
N HIS A 275 5.65 3.78 5.87
CA HIS A 275 5.02 4.34 4.68
C HIS A 275 5.08 5.87 4.66
N HIS A 276 5.03 6.54 5.82
CA HIS A 276 5.18 8.00 5.85
C HIS A 276 6.58 8.40 5.39
N ALA A 277 7.62 7.75 5.93
CA ALA A 277 8.99 7.98 5.51
C ALA A 277 9.17 7.72 4.00
N TYR A 278 8.56 6.66 3.47
CA TYR A 278 8.57 6.39 2.03
C TYR A 278 7.83 7.45 1.23
N MET A 279 6.66 7.92 1.66
CA MET A 279 5.93 8.97 0.96
C MET A 279 6.71 10.29 0.95
N VAL A 280 7.37 10.65 2.06
CA VAL A 280 8.24 11.83 2.12
C VAL A 280 9.42 11.68 1.16
N LEU A 281 10.17 10.57 1.23
CA LEU A 281 11.30 10.33 0.33
C LEU A 281 10.89 10.34 -1.14
N PHE A 282 9.76 9.71 -1.45
CA PHE A 282 9.25 9.63 -2.81
C PHE A 282 8.77 10.99 -3.30
N GLY A 283 8.03 11.73 -2.47
CA GLY A 283 7.64 13.11 -2.73
C GLY A 283 8.84 14.01 -2.98
N THR A 284 9.91 13.88 -2.20
CA THR A 284 11.18 14.61 -2.37
C THR A 284 11.84 14.28 -3.70
N ILE A 285 11.99 12.99 -4.06
CA ILE A 285 12.58 12.58 -5.34
C ILE A 285 11.81 13.18 -6.51
N VAL A 286 10.48 13.08 -6.46
CA VAL A 286 9.61 13.56 -7.53
C VAL A 286 9.64 15.09 -7.62
N ALA A 287 9.54 15.80 -6.50
CA ALA A 287 9.62 17.26 -6.46
C ALA A 287 10.99 17.76 -6.94
N TYR A 288 12.08 17.12 -6.53
CA TYR A 288 13.42 17.41 -7.00
C TYR A 288 13.51 17.32 -8.52
N HIS A 289 13.09 16.18 -9.11
CA HIS A 289 13.15 16.00 -10.57
C HIS A 289 12.19 16.92 -11.33
N PHE A 290 11.07 17.32 -10.72
CA PHE A 290 10.16 18.31 -11.28
C PHE A 290 10.81 19.70 -11.34
N ILE A 291 11.35 20.20 -10.22
CA ILE A 291 12.01 21.52 -10.16
C ILE A 291 13.24 21.55 -11.08
N LEU A 292 13.98 20.45 -11.16
CA LEU A 292 15.16 20.34 -12.02
C LEU A 292 14.85 20.52 -13.52
N GLN A 293 13.59 20.33 -13.95
CA GLN A 293 13.19 20.63 -15.34
C GLN A 293 13.21 22.14 -15.64
N PHE A 294 13.01 22.98 -14.64
CA PHE A 294 12.85 24.43 -14.81
C PHE A 294 14.09 25.23 -14.40
N THR A 295 15.19 24.57 -14.05
CA THR A 295 16.48 25.24 -13.81
C THR A 295 17.11 25.67 -15.13
N HIS A 296 17.64 26.90 -15.18
CA HIS A 296 18.22 27.51 -16.39
C HIS A 296 19.27 26.60 -17.07
N GLY A 297 19.27 26.57 -18.42
CA GLY A 297 20.26 25.82 -19.21
C GLY A 297 19.96 24.34 -19.46
N LYS A 298 18.74 23.85 -19.22
CA LYS A 298 18.33 22.48 -19.51
C LYS A 298 17.09 22.41 -20.40
N ASP A 299 17.08 21.45 -21.32
CA ASP A 299 15.90 21.12 -22.12
C ASP A 299 14.79 20.53 -21.23
N ILE A 300 13.60 21.09 -21.34
CA ILE A 300 12.42 20.64 -20.58
C ILE A 300 11.93 19.33 -21.20
N SER A 301 11.95 18.23 -20.43
CA SER A 301 11.36 16.97 -20.87
C SER A 301 9.89 16.89 -20.46
N VAL A 302 8.97 17.06 -21.42
CA VAL A 302 7.51 16.95 -21.19
C VAL A 302 7.15 15.65 -20.48
N GLY A 303 7.79 14.54 -20.85
CA GLY A 303 7.57 13.24 -20.22
C GLY A 303 7.94 13.22 -18.74
N VAL A 304 9.10 13.78 -18.36
CA VAL A 304 9.51 13.84 -16.94
C VAL A 304 8.62 14.81 -16.17
N THR A 305 8.30 15.98 -16.73
CA THR A 305 7.43 16.98 -16.08
C THR A 305 6.04 16.40 -15.79
N LEU A 306 5.40 15.78 -16.79
CA LEU A 306 4.06 15.23 -16.64
C LEU A 306 4.03 14.05 -15.67
N THR A 307 4.99 13.11 -15.79
CA THR A 307 5.06 11.96 -14.89
C THR A 307 5.37 12.40 -13.46
N ALA A 308 6.28 13.35 -13.26
CA ALA A 308 6.57 13.88 -11.93
C ALA A 308 5.35 14.57 -11.31
N LEU A 309 4.60 15.38 -12.07
CA LEU A 309 3.39 16.03 -11.57
C LEU A 309 2.30 15.03 -11.16
N ILE A 310 2.07 13.99 -11.98
CA ILE A 310 1.11 12.92 -11.69
C ILE A 310 1.54 12.17 -10.43
N MET A 311 2.82 11.81 -10.33
CA MET A 311 3.35 11.07 -9.19
C MET A 311 3.32 11.90 -7.91
N PHE A 312 3.65 13.19 -7.96
CA PHE A 312 3.58 14.09 -6.81
C PHE A 312 2.15 14.26 -6.28
N SER A 313 1.21 14.38 -7.21
CA SER A 313 -0.22 14.45 -6.90
C SER A 313 -0.71 13.13 -6.29
N PHE A 314 -0.23 11.99 -6.81
CA PHE A 314 -0.54 10.67 -6.31
C PHE A 314 0.01 10.43 -4.90
N THR A 315 1.27 10.77 -4.63
CA THR A 315 1.88 10.59 -3.30
C THR A 315 1.19 11.45 -2.25
N THR A 316 1.04 12.73 -2.53
CA THR A 316 0.37 13.69 -1.63
C THR A 316 -1.08 13.29 -1.40
N GLY A 317 -1.82 12.95 -2.46
CA GLY A 317 -3.21 12.51 -2.36
C GLY A 317 -3.36 11.21 -1.57
N THR A 318 -2.45 10.25 -1.75
CA THR A 318 -2.47 8.97 -1.02
C THR A 318 -2.19 9.19 0.47
N GLU A 319 -1.18 10.00 0.80
CA GLU A 319 -0.84 10.32 2.19
C GLU A 319 -2.00 11.02 2.91
N ILE A 320 -2.57 12.07 2.29
CA ILE A 320 -3.75 12.76 2.82
C ILE A 320 -4.90 11.78 3.03
N LEU A 321 -5.16 10.92 2.05
CA LEU A 321 -6.26 9.95 2.11
C LEU A 321 -6.08 8.98 3.28
N ILE A 322 -4.87 8.40 3.45
CA ILE A 322 -4.57 7.48 4.54
C ILE A 322 -4.78 8.18 5.89
N ILE A 323 -4.18 9.36 6.09
CA ILE A 323 -4.30 10.15 7.32
C ILE A 323 -5.77 10.47 7.60
N CYS A 324 -6.52 10.93 6.60
CA CYS A 324 -7.92 11.29 6.75
C CYS A 324 -8.80 10.10 7.13
N ILE A 325 -8.59 8.93 6.54
CA ILE A 325 -9.42 7.76 6.83
C ILE A 325 -9.07 7.21 8.22
N VAL A 326 -7.79 7.09 8.56
CA VAL A 326 -7.32 6.61 9.86
C VAL A 326 -7.80 7.53 10.97
N SER A 327 -7.64 8.85 10.82
CA SER A 327 -8.13 9.84 11.78
C SER A 327 -9.66 9.79 11.94
N LYS A 328 -10.42 9.66 10.85
CA LYS A 328 -11.88 9.50 10.90
C LYS A 328 -12.29 8.20 11.60
N ALA A 329 -11.59 7.09 11.39
CA ALA A 329 -11.85 5.83 12.08
C ALA A 329 -11.59 5.95 13.59
N SER A 330 -10.45 6.51 13.97
CA SER A 330 -10.07 6.76 15.37
C SER A 330 -11.05 7.70 16.08
N LYS A 331 -11.42 8.83 15.45
CA LYS A 331 -12.40 9.79 15.99
C LYS A 331 -13.73 9.12 16.30
N LYS A 332 -14.25 8.32 15.37
CA LYS A 332 -15.52 7.59 15.56
C LYS A 332 -15.45 6.56 16.68
N SER A 333 -14.32 5.87 16.80
CA SER A 333 -14.11 4.93 17.89
C SER A 333 -14.15 5.61 19.27
N LYS A 334 -13.47 6.76 19.41
CA LYS A 334 -13.53 7.60 20.63
C LYS A 334 -14.94 8.11 20.92
N GLU A 335 -15.62 8.61 19.90
CA GLU A 335 -16.99 9.11 20.02
C GLU A 335 -17.95 8.00 20.46
N THR A 336 -17.73 6.76 20.01
CA THR A 336 -18.51 5.60 20.43
C THR A 336 -18.35 5.34 21.91
N LEU A 337 -17.10 5.37 22.43
CA LEU A 337 -16.83 5.20 23.86
C LEU A 337 -17.43 6.35 24.68
N ARG A 338 -17.34 7.60 24.21
CA ARG A 338 -17.96 8.76 24.87
C ARG A 338 -19.49 8.62 24.95
N LYS A 339 -20.14 8.24 23.85
CA LYS A 339 -21.58 8.02 23.80
C LYS A 339 -22.00 6.87 24.73
N LEU A 340 -21.22 5.79 24.79
CA LEU A 340 -21.47 4.69 25.74
C LEU A 340 -21.35 5.16 27.19
N LEU A 341 -20.33 5.97 27.49
CA LEU A 341 -20.13 6.51 28.84
C LEU A 341 -21.28 7.44 29.24
N LEU A 342 -21.77 8.29 28.33
CA LEU A 342 -22.93 9.15 28.58
C LEU A 342 -24.20 8.33 28.83
N ASN A 343 -24.47 7.34 27.98
CA ASN A 343 -25.72 6.57 28.04
C ASN A 343 -25.75 5.54 29.18
N HIS A 344 -24.60 5.04 29.63
CA HIS A 344 -24.51 3.94 30.59
C HIS A 344 -23.63 4.22 31.81
N GLY A 345 -23.03 5.41 31.91
CA GLY A 345 -22.10 5.78 32.98
C GLY A 345 -22.72 5.89 34.36
N LYS A 346 -24.05 6.02 34.47
CA LYS A 346 -24.76 5.99 35.76
C LYS A 346 -24.62 4.65 36.48
N ASN A 347 -24.50 3.55 35.73
CA ASN A 347 -24.28 2.23 36.31
C ASN A 347 -22.79 2.00 36.59
N ARG A 348 -22.41 1.81 37.86
CA ARG A 348 -21.01 1.66 38.32
C ARG A 348 -20.26 0.55 37.58
N TYR A 349 -20.88 -0.61 37.37
CA TYR A 349 -20.27 -1.73 36.65
C TYR A 349 -20.05 -1.38 35.18
N ARG A 350 -21.08 -0.88 34.48
CA ARG A 350 -20.97 -0.50 33.06
C ARG A 350 -19.94 0.60 32.84
N ARG A 351 -19.89 1.59 33.73
CA ARG A 351 -18.86 2.65 33.72
C ARG A 351 -17.46 2.07 33.82
N ARG A 352 -17.21 1.15 34.76
CA ARG A 352 -15.89 0.50 34.91
C ARG A 352 -15.49 -0.27 33.65
N VAL A 353 -16.43 -1.00 33.05
CA VAL A 353 -16.20 -1.72 31.78
C VAL A 353 -15.83 -0.74 30.66
N ILE A 354 -16.58 0.34 30.46
CA ILE A 354 -16.29 1.33 29.41
C ILE A 354 -14.94 2.03 29.63
N LEU A 355 -14.62 2.39 30.88
CA LEU A 355 -13.33 3.05 31.20
C LEU A 355 -12.12 2.13 31.00
N SER A 356 -12.30 0.81 31.05
CA SER A 356 -11.23 -0.15 30.72
C SER A 356 -11.00 -0.33 29.21
N MET A 357 -11.87 0.23 28.36
CA MET A 357 -11.76 0.11 26.92
C MET A 357 -10.93 1.23 26.32
N LEU A 358 -9.99 0.85 25.45
CA LEU A 358 -9.23 1.78 24.64
C LEU A 358 -9.92 1.96 23.28
N PRO A 359 -9.81 3.15 22.66
CA PRO A 359 -10.24 3.38 21.30
C PRO A 359 -9.65 2.32 20.35
N ASN A 360 -10.52 1.64 19.59
CA ASN A 360 -10.07 0.87 18.44
C ASN A 360 -9.48 1.83 17.39
N SER A 361 -8.16 1.86 17.30
CA SER A 361 -7.40 2.59 16.30
C SER A 361 -6.25 1.71 15.82
N ILE A 362 -6.12 1.56 14.52
CA ILE A 362 -4.97 0.88 13.93
C ILE A 362 -3.81 1.87 14.02
N SER A 363 -2.83 1.63 14.90
CA SER A 363 -1.59 2.41 14.86
C SER A 363 -0.80 2.00 13.62
N LEU A 364 -0.71 2.91 12.68
CA LEU A 364 0.13 2.81 11.48
C LEU A 364 1.14 3.96 11.57
N GLU A 365 2.16 3.90 12.43
CA GLU A 365 3.23 4.92 12.61
C GLU A 365 2.74 6.31 13.14
N PHE A 366 1.56 6.77 12.74
CA PHE A 366 0.99 8.09 13.02
C PHE A 366 0.36 8.26 14.41
N ILE A 367 0.16 7.15 15.13
CA ILE A 367 -0.59 7.09 16.39
C ILE A 367 0.33 6.56 17.51
N ASP A 368 1.63 6.82 17.41
CA ASP A 368 2.59 6.34 18.41
C ASP A 368 2.74 7.33 19.59
N SER A 369 2.25 8.56 19.45
CA SER A 369 2.21 9.50 20.58
C SER A 369 0.87 9.42 21.33
N VAL A 370 0.94 9.41 22.66
CA VAL A 370 -0.25 9.54 23.54
C VAL A 370 -1.07 10.77 23.14
N ASP A 371 -0.43 11.82 22.64
CA ASP A 371 -1.09 13.06 22.23
C ASP A 371 -1.88 12.92 20.92
N THR A 372 -1.37 12.20 19.92
CA THR A 372 -2.15 11.87 18.71
C THR A 372 -3.26 10.86 19.01
N ILE A 373 -3.02 9.92 19.93
CA ILE A 373 -4.07 9.04 20.49
C ILE A 373 -5.13 9.84 21.24
N ARG A 374 -4.79 10.93 21.92
CA ARG A 374 -5.75 11.73 22.72
C ARG A 374 -6.49 12.76 21.87
N ASN A 375 -5.76 13.58 21.11
CA ASN A 375 -6.26 14.75 20.40
C ASN A 375 -6.61 14.47 18.94
N GLY A 376 -6.15 13.35 18.38
CA GLY A 376 -6.31 13.01 16.96
C GLY A 376 -5.14 13.53 16.12
N ILE A 377 -5.17 13.25 14.81
CA ILE A 377 -4.16 13.74 13.88
C ILE A 377 -4.58 15.14 13.42
N GLY A 378 -3.82 16.17 13.82
CA GLY A 378 -4.06 17.57 13.44
C GLY A 378 -3.57 17.91 12.04
N MET A 379 -3.96 19.09 11.54
CA MET A 379 -3.46 19.64 10.27
C MET A 379 -1.93 19.78 10.27
N ASP A 380 -1.34 19.99 11.43
CA ASP A 380 0.11 20.06 11.63
C ASP A 380 0.84 18.83 11.08
N TYR A 381 0.22 17.65 11.08
CA TYR A 381 0.82 16.46 10.49
C TYR A 381 0.99 16.61 8.97
N PHE A 382 -0.05 17.11 8.30
CA PHE A 382 -0.01 17.36 6.87
C PHE A 382 0.99 18.45 6.51
N LEU A 383 0.99 19.55 7.27
CA LEU A 383 1.96 20.62 7.10
C LEU A 383 3.39 20.10 7.25
N ARG A 384 3.65 19.24 8.26
CA ARG A 384 4.95 18.58 8.44
C ARG A 384 5.34 17.69 7.28
N TYR A 385 4.40 16.98 6.64
CA TYR A 385 4.70 16.22 5.42
C TYR A 385 5.20 17.14 4.30
N VAL A 386 4.45 18.20 3.99
CA VAL A 386 4.81 19.16 2.92
C VAL A 386 6.12 19.86 3.26
N GLU A 387 6.29 20.31 4.50
CA GLU A 387 7.50 20.95 5.00
C GLU A 387 8.71 20.05 4.87
N ARG A 388 8.61 18.76 5.24
CA ARG A 388 9.71 17.78 5.08
C ARG A 388 10.05 17.57 3.60
N VAL A 389 9.05 17.38 2.75
CA VAL A 389 9.26 17.20 1.31
C VAL A 389 9.96 18.42 0.72
N GLN A 390 9.48 19.63 1.03
CA GLN A 390 10.09 20.89 0.60
C GLN A 390 11.51 21.05 1.14
N SER A 391 11.72 20.84 2.44
CA SER A 391 13.02 20.98 3.11
C SER A 391 14.05 20.06 2.48
N TYR A 392 13.76 18.76 2.36
CA TYR A 392 14.68 17.81 1.74
C TYR A 392 14.91 18.08 0.25
N THR A 393 13.89 18.55 -0.46
CA THR A 393 14.05 18.94 -1.88
C THR A 393 15.01 20.12 -2.00
N SER A 394 14.85 21.15 -1.17
CA SER A 394 15.77 22.30 -1.12
C SER A 394 17.19 21.87 -0.76
N THR A 395 17.36 21.01 0.25
CA THR A 395 18.68 20.47 0.62
C THR A 395 19.33 19.72 -0.55
N LEU A 396 18.57 18.89 -1.27
CA LEU A 396 19.09 18.14 -2.41
C LEU A 396 19.44 19.05 -3.59
N LEU A 397 18.64 20.09 -3.86
CA LEU A 397 18.94 21.11 -4.86
C LEU A 397 20.22 21.87 -4.52
N LEU A 398 20.38 22.32 -3.27
CA LEU A 398 21.59 23.02 -2.81
C LEU A 398 22.84 22.14 -2.89
N ALA A 399 22.74 20.87 -2.47
CA ALA A 399 23.85 19.92 -2.54
C ALA A 399 24.26 19.57 -3.98
N THR A 400 23.35 19.70 -4.95
CA THR A 400 23.63 19.41 -6.37
C THR A 400 24.03 20.64 -7.18
N LYS A 401 23.68 21.85 -6.73
CA LYS A 401 24.07 23.13 -7.36
C LYS A 401 25.58 23.36 -7.39
N HIS A 402 26.36 22.74 -6.48
CA HIS A 402 27.82 22.79 -6.51
C HIS A 402 28.46 21.92 -7.62
N LYS A 403 27.66 21.20 -8.42
CA LYS A 403 28.12 20.31 -9.51
C LYS A 403 27.51 20.66 -10.88
N ILE A 404 26.62 21.65 -10.93
CA ILE A 404 26.08 22.24 -12.16
C ILE A 404 26.84 23.54 -12.36
#